data_AF-A0A218X849-F1
#
_entry.id   AF-A0A218X849-F1
#
_cell.length_a   1.000
_cell.length_b   1.000
_cell.length_c   1.000
_cell.angle_alpha   90.00
_cell.angle_beta   90.00
_cell.angle_gamma   90.00
#
_symmetry.space_group_name_H-M   'P 1'
#
loop_
_entity.id
_entity.type
_entity.pdbx_description
1 polymer ?
#
loop_
_entity_poly.entity_id
_entity_poly.type
_entity_poly.pdbx_seq_one_letter_code
_entity_poly.pdbx_strand_id
1 'polypeptide(L)'
;MAGLMYHLFSSTSLLSLGLFHLVSSARSHLKSPQSYSARPYHPLPFNDHHHRPFVRNLQLYLLVFFLLVAAAIHAVSSSTYDPLLKGHSAVHRFTSLHSSAVLLLFLLLPLSILLSDSLPSLLPPFPPDLAFALASAAFYLLSSASSSSAAAQTSDLEAKCDSLSSLISALSSLLCLALAVNPKLFVADLGLGASVCLQGLWVLQTGLSLYVEAFIPEGCHRLLDVAKGVEGSTKCDLEESKLRATAILDLVFTIHVMFVVIIVLVIYAAVAKSVGVRRLGSYEPLPTIVDRDRETNSHIQMKSLTGTQA
;
A
#
# COMPACT_ATOMS: atom_id res chain seq x y z
N MET A 1 -13.83 20.52 9.89
CA MET A 1 -12.38 20.82 9.92
C MET A 1 -11.58 19.59 10.36
N ALA A 2 -11.76 19.08 11.59
CA ALA A 2 -10.98 17.93 12.10
C ALA A 2 -11.07 16.64 11.22
N GLY A 3 -12.26 16.26 10.75
CA GLY A 3 -12.43 15.10 9.88
C GLY A 3 -11.67 15.20 8.55
N LEU A 4 -11.74 16.35 7.87
CA LEU A 4 -10.98 16.60 6.65
C LEU A 4 -9.46 16.49 6.88
N MET A 5 -8.96 17.01 8.00
CA MET A 5 -7.53 16.90 8.34
C MET A 5 -7.11 15.45 8.54
N TYR A 6 -7.96 14.62 9.14
CA TYR A 6 -7.71 13.18 9.27
C TYR A 6 -7.62 12.49 7.90
N HIS A 7 -8.56 12.76 6.99
CA HIS A 7 -8.53 12.20 5.63
C HIS A 7 -7.28 12.64 4.86
N LEU A 8 -6.89 13.92 4.95
CA LEU A 8 -5.65 14.42 4.34
C LEU A 8 -4.40 13.73 4.89
N PHE A 9 -4.33 13.59 6.21
CA PHE A 9 -3.22 12.91 6.89
C PHE A 9 -3.12 11.43 6.49
N SER A 10 -4.23 10.70 6.55
CA SER A 10 -4.32 9.29 6.18
C SER A 10 -3.97 9.08 4.69
N SER A 11 -4.51 9.93 3.82
CA SER A 11 -4.22 9.91 2.38
C SER A 11 -2.73 10.09 2.10
N THR A 12 -2.11 11.11 2.69
CA THR A 12 -0.69 11.42 2.49
C THR A 12 0.20 10.27 2.97
N SER A 13 -0.13 9.68 4.12
CA SER A 13 0.57 8.50 4.65
C SER A 13 0.46 7.30 3.69
N LEU A 14 -0.74 6.94 3.26
CA LEU A 14 -0.95 5.80 2.35
C LEU A 14 -0.32 6.02 0.97
N LEU A 15 -0.44 7.23 0.42
CA LEU A 15 0.18 7.59 -0.86
C LEU A 15 1.70 7.49 -0.80
N SER A 16 2.32 8.08 0.21
CA SER A 16 3.78 8.02 0.37
C SER A 16 4.27 6.59 0.55
N LEU A 17 3.55 5.76 1.34
CA LEU A 17 3.85 4.35 1.53
C LEU A 17 3.74 3.55 0.23
N GLY A 18 2.63 3.71 -0.50
CA GLY A 18 2.39 3.01 -1.76
C GLY A 18 3.39 3.39 -2.85
N LEU A 19 3.67 4.69 -3.01
CA LEU A 19 4.67 5.18 -3.97
C LEU A 19 6.07 4.66 -3.65
N PHE A 20 6.44 4.66 -2.37
CA PHE A 20 7.73 4.12 -1.94
C PHE A 20 7.85 2.62 -2.23
N HIS A 21 6.78 1.85 -1.97
CA HIS A 21 6.74 0.43 -2.28
C HIS A 21 6.86 0.18 -3.79
N LEU A 22 6.09 0.91 -4.61
CA LEU A 22 6.16 0.83 -6.08
C LEU A 22 7.57 1.08 -6.63
N VAL A 23 8.21 2.18 -6.20
CA VAL A 23 9.58 2.53 -6.65
C VAL A 23 10.57 1.46 -6.21
N SER A 24 10.46 0.96 -4.98
CA SER A 24 11.38 -0.02 -4.42
C SER A 24 11.26 -1.39 -5.08
N SER A 25 10.03 -1.89 -5.25
CA SER A 25 9.76 -3.15 -5.94
C SER A 25 10.18 -3.09 -7.41
N ALA A 26 9.86 -2.01 -8.13
CA ALA A 26 10.29 -1.82 -9.52
C ALA A 26 11.83 -1.80 -9.62
N ARG A 27 12.52 -1.10 -8.71
CA ARG A 27 13.99 -1.02 -8.71
C ARG A 27 14.64 -2.36 -8.39
N SER A 28 14.08 -3.11 -7.44
CA SER A 28 14.56 -4.44 -7.07
C SER A 28 14.43 -5.42 -8.24
N HIS A 29 13.27 -5.44 -8.89
CA HIS A 29 13.02 -6.28 -10.07
C HIS A 29 13.94 -5.95 -11.24
N LEU A 30 14.11 -4.65 -11.56
CA LEU A 30 14.96 -4.22 -12.67
C LEU A 30 16.46 -4.44 -12.42
N LYS A 31 16.91 -4.43 -11.15
CA LYS A 31 18.31 -4.73 -10.81
C LYS A 31 18.65 -6.20 -10.97
N SER A 32 17.75 -7.10 -10.60
CA SER A 32 18.00 -8.55 -10.61
C SER A 32 16.70 -9.34 -10.87
N PRO A 33 16.25 -9.45 -12.13
CA PRO A 33 14.95 -10.05 -12.44
C PRO A 33 14.89 -11.56 -12.14
N GLN A 34 15.99 -12.30 -12.34
CA GLN A 34 16.01 -13.75 -12.13
C GLN A 34 16.00 -14.18 -10.66
N SER A 35 16.49 -13.32 -9.76
CA SER A 35 16.53 -13.56 -8.31
C SER A 35 15.51 -12.71 -7.56
N TYR A 36 14.49 -12.19 -8.25
CA TYR A 36 13.49 -11.35 -7.62
C TYR A 36 12.64 -12.15 -6.64
N SER A 37 12.42 -11.59 -5.46
CA SER A 37 11.48 -12.07 -4.47
C SER A 37 10.87 -10.84 -3.81
N ALA A 38 9.55 -10.78 -3.76
CA ALA A 38 8.82 -9.71 -3.11
C ALA A 38 9.22 -9.64 -1.63
N ARG A 39 9.33 -8.42 -1.12
CA ARG A 39 9.63 -8.17 0.29
C ARG A 39 8.52 -7.32 0.87
N PRO A 40 7.99 -7.66 2.06
CA PRO A 40 6.96 -6.86 2.71
C PRO A 40 7.48 -5.48 3.12
N TYR A 41 8.80 -5.34 3.25
CA TYR A 41 9.48 -4.11 3.61
C TYR A 41 10.73 -3.89 2.77
N HIS A 42 10.98 -2.64 2.41
CA HIS A 42 12.17 -2.23 1.68
C HIS A 42 12.99 -1.23 2.52
N PRO A 43 14.23 -1.55 2.91
CA PRO A 43 15.07 -0.59 3.62
C PRO A 43 15.38 0.60 2.72
N LEU A 44 15.41 1.80 3.31
CA LEU A 44 15.72 3.01 2.55
C LEU A 44 17.11 2.92 1.92
N PRO A 45 17.25 3.23 0.62
CA PRO A 45 18.52 3.14 -0.08
C PRO A 45 19.38 4.38 0.16
N PHE A 46 19.63 4.73 1.42
CA PHE A 46 20.63 5.75 1.74
C PHE A 46 22.01 5.10 1.74
N ASN A 47 22.75 5.42 0.69
CA ASN A 47 24.15 5.06 0.51
C ASN A 47 24.95 6.06 1.36
N ASP A 48 25.37 5.69 2.58
CA ASP A 48 26.68 6.08 3.09
C ASP A 48 27.05 5.52 4.47
N HIS A 49 28.36 5.29 4.57
CA HIS A 49 29.25 4.71 5.57
C HIS A 49 29.10 5.07 7.07
N HIS A 50 28.01 5.68 7.53
CA HIS A 50 27.82 5.95 8.96
C HIS A 50 26.61 5.21 9.54
N HIS A 51 26.92 4.26 10.42
CA HIS A 51 26.02 3.42 11.23
C HIS A 51 24.89 4.17 11.95
N ARG A 52 23.81 4.53 11.24
CA ARG A 52 22.55 4.93 11.87
C ARG A 52 21.47 3.87 11.59
N PRO A 53 21.27 2.88 12.48
CA PRO A 53 20.24 1.85 12.28
C PRO A 53 18.82 2.44 12.19
N PHE A 54 18.59 3.61 12.78
CA PHE A 54 17.30 4.30 12.76
C PHE A 54 16.83 4.68 11.35
N VAL A 55 17.74 5.14 10.47
CA VAL A 55 17.34 5.57 9.11
C VAL A 55 17.04 4.39 8.20
N ARG A 56 17.56 3.20 8.52
CA ARG A 56 17.31 1.97 7.74
C ARG A 56 15.85 1.56 7.79
N ASN A 57 15.24 1.67 8.98
CA ASN A 57 13.89 1.21 9.29
C ASN A 57 12.87 2.36 9.38
N LEU A 58 13.20 3.55 8.86
CA LEU A 58 12.38 4.76 8.96
C LEU A 58 10.95 4.55 8.42
N GLN A 59 10.78 3.87 7.29
CA GLN A 59 9.45 3.60 6.74
C GLN A 59 8.60 2.76 7.71
N LEU A 60 9.18 1.80 8.43
CA LEU A 60 8.43 1.05 9.46
C LEU A 60 8.10 1.90 10.67
N TYR A 61 9.01 2.76 11.13
CA TYR A 61 8.73 3.69 12.23
C TYR A 61 7.60 4.67 11.88
N LEU A 62 7.62 5.20 10.66
CA LEU A 62 6.55 6.05 10.14
C LEU A 62 5.23 5.30 10.07
N LEU A 63 5.22 4.07 9.53
CA LEU A 63 4.03 3.22 9.48
C LEU A 63 3.44 2.98 10.87
N VAL A 64 4.27 2.62 11.85
CA VAL A 64 3.86 2.44 13.26
C VAL A 64 3.25 3.72 13.82
N PHE A 65 3.90 4.87 13.60
CA PHE A 65 3.39 6.17 14.05
C PHE A 65 2.03 6.50 13.44
N PHE A 66 1.87 6.35 12.12
CA PHE A 66 0.61 6.63 11.43
C PHE A 66 -0.53 5.71 11.90
N LEU A 67 -0.26 4.42 12.07
CA LEU A 67 -1.23 3.45 12.59
C LEU A 67 -1.64 3.75 14.04
N LEU A 68 -0.70 4.16 14.89
CA LEU A 68 -0.98 4.53 16.28
C LEU A 68 -1.86 5.78 16.36
N VAL A 69 -1.56 6.80 15.57
CA VAL A 69 -2.38 8.01 15.48
C VAL A 69 -3.79 7.67 14.97
N ALA A 70 -3.91 6.85 13.93
CA ALA A 70 -5.21 6.44 13.40
C ALA A 70 -6.04 5.64 14.43
N ALA A 71 -5.41 4.68 15.13
CA ALA A 71 -6.07 3.91 16.18
C ALA A 71 -6.51 4.80 17.35
N ALA A 72 -5.68 5.76 17.76
CA ALA A 72 -6.03 6.73 18.80
C ALA A 72 -7.23 7.60 18.40
N ILE A 73 -7.29 8.07 17.15
CA ILE A 73 -8.43 8.85 16.65
C ILE A 73 -9.73 8.04 16.69
N HIS A 74 -9.71 6.78 16.24
CA HIS A 74 -10.89 5.91 16.32
C HIS A 74 -11.29 5.57 17.77
N ALA A 75 -10.31 5.39 18.67
CA ALA A 75 -10.56 5.14 20.08
C ALA A 75 -11.18 6.35 20.78
N VAL A 76 -10.63 7.55 20.57
CA VAL A 76 -11.18 8.81 21.11
C VAL A 76 -12.58 9.05 20.56
N SER A 77 -12.77 8.89 19.24
CA SER A 77 -14.08 9.02 18.61
C SER A 77 -15.09 8.09 19.27
N SER A 78 -14.73 6.83 19.54
CA SER A 78 -15.60 5.87 20.23
C SER A 78 -15.98 6.27 21.66
N SER A 79 -15.12 7.03 22.36
CA SER A 79 -15.30 7.46 23.75
C SER A 79 -16.12 8.74 23.90
N THR A 80 -16.08 9.64 22.91
CA THR A 80 -16.79 10.93 22.96
C THR A 80 -18.28 10.81 22.58
N TYR A 81 -18.77 9.61 22.26
CA TYR A 81 -20.20 9.37 22.04
C TYR A 81 -20.98 9.43 23.35
N ASP A 82 -21.66 10.56 23.56
CA ASP A 82 -22.50 10.83 24.72
C ASP A 82 -23.90 10.19 24.55
N PRO A 83 -24.22 9.10 25.29
CA PRO A 83 -25.46 8.35 25.10
C PRO A 83 -26.71 9.13 25.56
N LEU A 84 -26.54 10.17 26.37
CA LEU A 84 -27.64 10.96 26.94
C LEU A 84 -28.18 12.06 26.01
N LEU A 85 -27.39 12.56 25.06
CA LEU A 85 -27.82 13.60 24.09
C LEU A 85 -28.16 13.04 22.70
N LYS A 86 -27.58 11.89 22.30
CA LYS A 86 -27.63 11.40 20.90
C LYS A 86 -28.46 10.13 20.68
N GLY A 87 -29.11 9.59 21.72
CA GLY A 87 -29.94 8.39 21.62
C GLY A 87 -29.12 7.11 21.39
N HIS A 88 -29.69 5.97 21.77
CA HIS A 88 -29.05 4.66 21.65
C HIS A 88 -28.75 4.31 20.18
N SER A 89 -27.51 4.46 19.74
CA SER A 89 -26.97 3.69 18.61
C SER A 89 -25.62 3.09 18.99
N ALA A 90 -25.66 2.03 19.80
CA ALA A 90 -24.49 1.23 20.14
C ALA A 90 -23.70 0.75 18.90
N VAL A 91 -24.37 0.69 17.74
CA VAL A 91 -23.81 0.30 16.43
C VAL A 91 -22.57 1.12 16.07
N HIS A 92 -22.62 2.46 16.11
CA HIS A 92 -21.48 3.27 15.70
C HIS A 92 -20.26 3.07 16.62
N ARG A 93 -20.50 2.88 17.92
CA ARG A 93 -19.43 2.55 18.89
C ARG A 93 -18.78 1.20 18.57
N PHE A 94 -19.57 0.16 18.30
CA PHE A 94 -19.04 -1.15 17.93
C PHE A 94 -18.29 -1.12 16.60
N THR A 95 -18.76 -0.38 15.61
CA THR A 95 -18.09 -0.21 14.31
C THR A 95 -16.74 0.52 14.47
N SER A 96 -16.67 1.57 15.29
CA SER A 96 -15.41 2.28 15.57
C SER A 96 -14.42 1.40 16.35
N LEU A 97 -14.90 0.63 17.34
CA LEU A 97 -14.06 -0.33 18.08
C LEU A 97 -13.55 -1.45 17.19
N HIS A 98 -14.39 -1.98 16.30
CA HIS A 98 -13.99 -2.98 15.32
C HIS A 98 -12.90 -2.43 14.39
N SER A 99 -13.07 -1.22 13.86
CA SER A 99 -12.06 -0.55 13.03
C SER A 99 -10.76 -0.31 13.79
N SER A 100 -10.83 0.12 15.06
CA SER A 100 -9.66 0.26 15.93
C SER A 100 -8.94 -1.06 16.16
N ALA A 101 -9.66 -2.16 16.36
CA ALA A 101 -9.07 -3.48 16.54
C ALA A 101 -8.32 -3.96 15.27
N VAL A 102 -8.88 -3.67 14.09
CA VAL A 102 -8.21 -3.96 12.81
C VAL A 102 -6.92 -3.12 12.66
N LEU A 103 -6.95 -1.84 13.02
CA LEU A 103 -5.75 -0.99 12.99
C LEU A 103 -4.67 -1.45 13.96
N LEU A 104 -5.06 -1.96 15.15
CA LEU A 104 -4.12 -2.58 16.09
C LEU A 104 -3.50 -3.86 15.53
N LEU A 105 -4.26 -4.69 14.81
CA LEU A 105 -3.70 -5.86 14.12
C LEU A 105 -2.68 -5.43 13.06
N PHE A 106 -2.98 -4.39 12.27
CA PHE A 106 -2.00 -3.79 11.35
C PHE A 106 -0.78 -3.23 12.05
N LEU A 107 -0.90 -2.73 13.29
CA LEU A 107 0.21 -2.21 14.10
C LEU A 107 1.13 -3.33 14.60
N LEU A 108 0.58 -4.50 14.93
CA LEU A 108 1.36 -5.64 15.40
C LEU A 108 2.34 -6.13 14.34
N LEU A 109 1.97 -6.07 13.05
CA LEU A 109 2.82 -6.55 11.94
C LEU A 109 4.19 -5.83 11.85
N PRO A 110 4.26 -4.51 11.64
CA PRO A 110 5.52 -3.79 11.60
C PRO A 110 6.25 -3.84 12.94
N LEU A 111 5.53 -3.92 14.07
CA LEU A 111 6.14 -4.05 15.38
C LEU A 111 6.86 -5.40 15.55
N SER A 112 6.25 -6.51 15.11
CA SER A 112 6.87 -7.83 15.11
C SER A 112 8.12 -7.87 14.23
N ILE A 113 8.07 -7.24 13.05
CA ILE A 113 9.23 -7.10 12.16
C ILE A 113 10.34 -6.30 12.86
N LEU A 114 10.02 -5.14 13.46
CA LEU A 114 10.97 -4.32 14.21
C LEU A 114 11.63 -5.06 15.37
N LEU A 115 10.82 -5.82 16.12
CA LEU A 115 11.30 -6.54 17.29
C LEU A 115 12.27 -7.66 16.87
N SER A 116 11.94 -8.39 15.79
CA SER A 116 12.83 -9.42 15.22
C SER A 116 14.15 -8.84 14.72
N ASP A 117 14.13 -7.63 14.16
CA ASP A 117 15.32 -6.91 13.68
C ASP A 117 16.20 -6.41 14.84
N SER A 118 15.57 -5.96 15.93
CA SER A 118 16.25 -5.38 17.09
C SER A 118 16.83 -6.42 18.04
N LEU A 119 16.26 -7.62 18.08
CA LEU A 119 16.59 -8.66 19.05
C LEU A 119 16.92 -10.01 18.39
N PRO A 120 17.91 -10.05 17.47
CA PRO A 120 18.24 -11.24 16.69
C PRO A 120 18.77 -12.41 17.52
N SER A 121 19.15 -12.19 18.78
CA SER A 121 19.58 -13.23 19.72
C SER A 121 18.42 -13.96 20.41
N LEU A 122 17.22 -13.38 20.44
CA LEU A 122 16.07 -13.89 21.19
C LEU A 122 14.91 -14.32 20.29
N LEU A 123 14.75 -13.70 19.11
CA LEU A 123 13.70 -14.06 18.14
C LEU A 123 14.29 -14.45 16.79
N PRO A 124 13.75 -15.51 16.13
CA PRO A 124 14.13 -15.84 14.77
C PRO A 124 13.68 -14.74 13.79
N PRO A 125 14.38 -14.58 12.64
CA PRO A 125 13.99 -13.61 11.62
C PRO A 125 12.58 -13.91 11.13
N PHE A 126 11.75 -12.86 11.05
CA PHE A 126 10.35 -13.00 10.67
C PHE A 126 10.22 -13.40 9.20
N PRO A 127 9.61 -14.57 8.87
CA PRO A 127 9.57 -15.05 7.49
C PRO A 127 8.66 -14.16 6.64
N PRO A 128 9.07 -13.80 5.40
CA PRO A 128 8.33 -12.88 4.56
C PRO A 128 6.96 -13.42 4.14
N ASP A 129 6.84 -14.74 3.94
CA ASP A 129 5.58 -15.38 3.54
C ASP A 129 4.51 -15.26 4.63
N LEU A 130 4.91 -15.39 5.90
CA LEU A 130 4.02 -15.17 7.04
C LEU A 130 3.61 -13.70 7.17
N ALA A 131 4.53 -12.78 6.87
CA ALA A 131 4.22 -11.35 6.85
C ALA A 131 3.14 -11.03 5.81
N PHE A 132 3.27 -11.59 4.59
CA PHE A 132 2.26 -11.41 3.55
C PHE A 132 0.93 -12.11 3.89
N ALA A 133 0.96 -13.29 4.52
CA ALA A 133 -0.25 -13.99 4.95
C ALA A 133 -1.02 -13.20 6.04
N LEU A 134 -0.31 -12.69 7.04
CA LEU A 134 -0.93 -11.86 8.07
C LEU A 134 -1.39 -10.50 7.55
N ALA A 135 -0.65 -9.89 6.62
CA ALA A 135 -1.08 -8.68 5.92
C ALA A 135 -2.36 -8.93 5.12
N SER A 136 -2.46 -10.09 4.45
CA SER A 136 -3.67 -10.51 3.74
C SER A 136 -4.88 -10.61 4.69
N ALA A 137 -4.70 -11.24 5.85
CA ALA A 137 -5.73 -11.33 6.89
C ALA A 137 -6.14 -9.94 7.42
N ALA A 138 -5.16 -9.06 7.64
CA ALA A 138 -5.41 -7.70 8.10
C ALA A 138 -6.21 -6.88 7.08
N PHE A 139 -5.85 -6.94 5.79
CA PHE A 139 -6.59 -6.28 4.71
C PHE A 139 -8.00 -6.85 4.51
N TYR A 140 -8.17 -8.17 4.68
CA TYR A 140 -9.49 -8.79 4.65
C TYR A 140 -10.40 -8.28 5.78
N LEU A 141 -9.85 -8.16 7.00
CA LEU A 141 -10.57 -7.59 8.13
C LEU A 141 -10.88 -6.10 7.92
N LEU A 142 -9.99 -5.36 7.27
CA LEU A 142 -10.24 -3.96 6.90
C LEU A 142 -11.38 -3.82 5.86
N SER A 143 -11.42 -4.72 4.88
CA SER A 143 -12.55 -4.82 3.94
C SER A 143 -13.85 -5.13 4.69
N SER A 144 -13.82 -6.11 5.59
CA SER A 144 -14.99 -6.48 6.39
C SER A 144 -15.48 -5.32 7.27
N ALA A 145 -14.56 -4.59 7.91
CA ALA A 145 -14.87 -3.42 8.73
C ALA A 145 -15.48 -2.28 7.89
N SER A 146 -14.94 -2.04 6.70
CA SER A 146 -15.43 -1.02 5.77
C SER A 146 -16.82 -1.38 5.23
N SER A 147 -17.07 -2.66 4.89
CA SER A 147 -18.39 -3.14 4.48
C SER A 147 -19.43 -3.04 5.59
N SER A 148 -19.05 -3.37 6.83
CA SER A 148 -19.92 -3.24 8.00
C SER A 148 -20.27 -1.77 8.29
N SER A 149 -19.28 -0.88 8.14
CA SER A 149 -19.49 0.56 8.23
C SER A 149 -20.50 1.01 7.17
N ALA A 150 -20.28 0.65 5.90
CA ALA A 150 -21.18 0.99 4.80
C ALA A 150 -22.63 0.54 5.04
N ALA A 151 -22.84 -0.66 5.62
CA ALA A 151 -24.18 -1.17 5.91
C ALA A 151 -24.85 -0.47 7.11
N ALA A 152 -24.07 0.05 8.05
CA ALA A 152 -24.56 0.75 9.24
C ALA A 152 -24.78 2.25 9.01
N GLN A 153 -24.24 2.81 7.92
CA GLN A 153 -24.38 4.23 7.61
C GLN A 153 -25.81 4.57 7.17
N THR A 154 -26.28 5.73 7.65
CA THR A 154 -27.55 6.32 7.20
C THR A 154 -27.37 7.24 5.99
N SER A 155 -26.13 7.64 5.71
CA SER A 155 -25.73 8.45 4.56
C SER A 155 -25.38 7.53 3.39
N ASP A 156 -26.13 7.66 2.29
CA ASP A 156 -25.91 6.86 1.08
C ASP A 156 -24.54 7.17 0.43
N LEU A 157 -24.07 8.41 0.55
CA LEU A 157 -22.80 8.85 -0.03
C LEU A 157 -21.60 8.23 0.72
N GLU A 158 -21.65 8.29 2.05
CA GLU A 158 -20.63 7.69 2.92
C GLU A 158 -20.61 6.17 2.77
N ALA A 159 -21.78 5.53 2.73
CA ALA A 159 -21.90 4.09 2.50
C ALA A 159 -21.25 3.66 1.18
N LYS A 160 -21.45 4.42 0.09
CA LYS A 160 -20.82 4.13 -1.20
C LYS A 160 -19.30 4.30 -1.15
N CYS A 161 -18.81 5.33 -0.46
CA CYS A 161 -17.38 5.56 -0.28
C CYS A 161 -16.70 4.43 0.50
N ASP A 162 -17.33 3.98 1.59
CA ASP A 162 -16.87 2.87 2.42
C ASP A 162 -16.93 1.53 1.67
N SER A 163 -17.96 1.33 0.85
CA SER A 163 -18.09 0.14 -0.01
C SER A 163 -16.95 0.06 -1.05
N LEU A 164 -16.60 1.17 -1.70
CA LEU A 164 -15.48 1.22 -2.64
C LEU A 164 -14.14 1.02 -1.92
N SER A 165 -13.96 1.61 -0.73
CA SER A 165 -12.80 1.37 0.14
C SER A 165 -12.65 -0.11 0.54
N SER A 166 -13.77 -0.78 0.81
CA SER A 166 -13.81 -2.21 1.08
C SER A 166 -13.31 -3.04 -0.11
N LEU A 167 -13.74 -2.70 -1.32
CA LEU A 167 -13.31 -3.40 -2.54
C LEU A 167 -11.81 -3.25 -2.81
N ILE A 168 -11.25 -2.06 -2.60
CA ILE A 168 -9.80 -1.84 -2.73
C ILE A 168 -9.04 -2.67 -1.68
N SER A 169 -9.54 -2.73 -0.45
CA SER A 169 -8.94 -3.52 0.64
C SER A 169 -9.06 -5.03 0.41
N ALA A 170 -10.14 -5.50 -0.22
CA ALA A 170 -10.28 -6.89 -0.63
C ALA A 170 -9.27 -7.24 -1.73
N LEU A 171 -9.07 -6.34 -2.70
CA LEU A 171 -8.05 -6.51 -3.74
C LEU A 171 -6.65 -6.58 -3.15
N SER A 172 -6.29 -5.69 -2.20
CA SER A 172 -4.98 -5.76 -1.55
C SER A 172 -4.79 -7.04 -0.73
N SER A 173 -5.84 -7.54 -0.08
CA SER A 173 -5.83 -8.84 0.62
C SER A 173 -5.51 -10.01 -0.33
N LEU A 174 -6.16 -10.06 -1.50
CA LEU A 174 -5.92 -11.09 -2.51
C LEU A 174 -4.49 -11.02 -3.07
N LEU A 175 -3.98 -9.80 -3.31
CA LEU A 175 -2.61 -9.60 -3.78
C LEU A 175 -1.59 -10.03 -2.73
N CYS A 176 -1.80 -9.71 -1.46
CA CYS A 176 -0.97 -10.22 -0.36
C CYS A 176 -1.02 -11.74 -0.26
N LEU A 177 -2.19 -12.37 -0.43
CA LEU A 177 -2.32 -13.82 -0.41
C LEU A 177 -1.55 -14.47 -1.57
N ALA A 178 -1.64 -13.89 -2.77
CA ALA A 178 -0.90 -14.34 -3.93
C ALA A 178 0.62 -14.27 -3.70
N LEU A 179 1.11 -13.22 -3.02
CA LEU A 179 2.52 -13.06 -2.66
C LEU A 179 2.97 -14.02 -1.55
N ALA A 180 2.10 -14.36 -0.61
CA ALA A 180 2.38 -15.36 0.42
C ALA A 180 2.57 -16.77 -0.18
N VAL A 181 1.82 -17.10 -1.25
CA VAL A 181 1.93 -18.38 -1.95
C VAL A 181 3.09 -18.38 -2.95
N ASN A 182 3.28 -17.28 -3.68
CA ASN A 182 4.32 -17.14 -4.68
C ASN A 182 4.98 -15.75 -4.61
N PRO A 183 6.05 -15.60 -3.81
CA PRO A 183 6.70 -14.31 -3.62
C PRO A 183 7.46 -13.82 -4.87
N LYS A 184 7.64 -14.66 -5.90
CA LYS A 184 8.28 -14.25 -7.16
C LYS A 184 7.33 -13.49 -8.10
N LEU A 185 6.05 -13.41 -7.78
CA LEU A 185 5.04 -12.77 -8.62
C LEU A 185 5.15 -11.23 -8.57
N PHE A 186 6.03 -10.67 -9.39
CA PHE A 186 6.27 -9.22 -9.48
C PHE A 186 5.00 -8.40 -9.73
N VAL A 187 4.09 -8.91 -10.58
CA VAL A 187 2.82 -8.22 -10.90
C VAL A 187 1.95 -8.03 -9.66
N ALA A 188 1.92 -9.03 -8.76
CA ALA A 188 1.14 -8.93 -7.52
C ALA A 188 1.77 -7.93 -6.55
N ASP A 189 3.11 -7.84 -6.50
CA ASP A 189 3.81 -6.89 -5.64
C ASP A 189 3.65 -5.44 -6.13
N LEU A 190 3.74 -5.23 -7.44
CA LEU A 190 3.46 -3.92 -8.05
C LEU A 190 1.98 -3.54 -7.89
N GLY A 191 1.08 -4.51 -8.07
CA GLY A 191 -0.35 -4.34 -7.84
C GLY A 191 -0.69 -3.99 -6.39
N LEU A 192 0.04 -4.56 -5.42
CA LEU A 192 -0.15 -4.25 -4.00
C LEU A 192 0.25 -2.80 -3.70
N GLY A 193 1.39 -2.33 -4.22
CA GLY A 193 1.76 -0.92 -4.10
C GLY A 193 0.74 0.02 -4.75
N ALA A 194 0.22 -0.36 -5.92
CA ALA A 194 -0.79 0.40 -6.65
C ALA A 194 -2.13 0.45 -5.90
N SER A 195 -2.58 -0.65 -5.29
CA SER A 195 -3.83 -0.68 -4.52
C SER A 195 -3.73 0.18 -3.25
N VAL A 196 -2.57 0.21 -2.59
CA VAL A 196 -2.32 1.12 -1.46
C VAL A 196 -2.34 2.59 -1.90
N CYS A 197 -1.75 2.93 -3.05
CA CYS A 197 -1.89 4.29 -3.62
C CYS A 197 -3.35 4.64 -3.94
N LEU A 198 -4.08 3.72 -4.54
CA LEU A 198 -5.50 3.90 -4.85
C LEU A 198 -6.33 4.12 -3.58
N GLN A 199 -6.06 3.34 -2.53
CA GLN A 199 -6.69 3.51 -1.21
C GLN A 199 -6.39 4.91 -0.65
N GLY A 200 -5.13 5.37 -0.73
CA GLY A 200 -4.75 6.70 -0.27
C GLY A 200 -5.47 7.83 -1.01
N LEU A 201 -5.57 7.75 -2.35
CA LEU A 201 -6.34 8.72 -3.13
C LEU A 201 -7.83 8.66 -2.82
N TRP A 202 -8.39 7.46 -2.66
CA TRP A 202 -9.79 7.29 -2.36
C TRP A 202 -10.16 7.87 -1.00
N VAL A 203 -9.32 7.69 0.02
CA VAL A 203 -9.51 8.32 1.34
C VAL A 203 -9.54 9.85 1.25
N LEU A 204 -8.73 10.45 0.36
CA LEU A 204 -8.79 11.89 0.09
C LEU A 204 -10.10 12.28 -0.59
N GLN A 205 -10.50 11.54 -1.62
CA GLN A 205 -11.75 11.78 -2.34
C GLN A 205 -12.96 11.68 -1.40
N THR A 206 -12.99 10.71 -0.50
CA THR A 206 -14.02 10.58 0.54
C THR A 206 -14.03 11.79 1.46
N GLY A 207 -12.86 12.25 1.91
CA GLY A 207 -12.74 13.46 2.73
C GLY A 207 -13.25 14.72 2.02
N LEU A 208 -12.91 14.88 0.73
CA LEU A 208 -13.40 16.01 -0.07
C LEU A 208 -14.91 15.95 -0.26
N SER A 209 -15.45 14.78 -0.60
CA SER A 209 -16.88 14.58 -0.87
C SER A 209 -17.76 14.78 0.38
N LEU A 210 -17.24 14.49 1.58
CA LEU A 210 -17.98 14.63 2.83
C LEU A 210 -17.82 16.00 3.52
N TYR A 211 -16.67 16.66 3.35
CA TYR A 211 -16.34 17.87 4.12
C TYR A 211 -16.24 19.16 3.30
N VAL A 212 -16.19 19.09 1.97
CA VAL A 212 -16.05 20.28 1.10
C VAL A 212 -17.30 20.45 0.23
N GLU A 213 -18.03 21.55 0.44
CA GLU A 213 -19.33 21.81 -0.21
C GLU A 213 -19.25 21.82 -1.75
N ALA A 214 -18.13 22.28 -2.32
CA ALA A 214 -17.92 22.29 -3.77
C ALA A 214 -17.86 20.89 -4.42
N PHE A 215 -17.62 19.84 -3.63
CA PHE A 215 -17.55 18.46 -4.09
C PHE A 215 -18.80 17.64 -3.71
N ILE A 216 -19.81 18.27 -3.10
CA ILE A 216 -21.09 17.63 -2.79
C ILE A 216 -21.94 17.64 -4.07
N PRO A 217 -22.46 16.48 -4.53
CA PRO A 217 -23.33 16.42 -5.69
C PRO A 217 -24.60 17.26 -5.51
N GLU A 218 -25.03 17.93 -6.59
CA GLU A 218 -26.28 18.71 -6.60
C GLU A 218 -27.48 17.86 -6.16
N GLY A 219 -28.22 18.33 -5.15
CA GLY A 219 -29.39 17.65 -4.59
C GLY A 219 -29.10 16.77 -3.36
N CYS A 220 -27.84 16.69 -2.92
CA CYS A 220 -27.49 16.15 -1.61
C CYS A 220 -27.09 17.31 -0.69
N HIS A 221 -27.73 17.40 0.47
CA HIS A 221 -27.45 18.45 1.44
C HIS A 221 -26.86 17.83 2.70
N ARG A 222 -25.90 18.54 3.27
CA ARG A 222 -25.42 18.22 4.61
C ARG A 222 -26.52 18.60 5.59
N LEU A 223 -27.07 17.63 6.32
CA LEU A 223 -27.97 17.96 7.43
C LEU A 223 -27.12 18.60 8.53
N LEU A 224 -26.99 19.92 8.48
CA LEU A 224 -26.43 20.72 9.56
C LEU A 224 -27.51 21.18 10.56
N ASP A 225 -28.79 20.91 10.29
CA ASP A 225 -29.87 21.55 11.02
C ASP A 225 -30.83 20.55 11.71
N VAL A 226 -30.85 20.67 13.04
CA VAL A 226 -31.95 20.42 13.99
C VAL A 226 -32.26 18.97 14.44
N ALA A 227 -32.08 18.77 15.76
CA ALA A 227 -32.73 17.82 16.67
C ALA A 227 -32.25 16.35 16.77
N LYS A 228 -31.35 15.85 15.92
CA LYS A 228 -30.71 14.53 16.15
C LYS A 228 -29.23 14.64 15.89
N GLY A 229 -28.41 14.64 16.94
CA GLY A 229 -26.96 14.86 16.91
C GLY A 229 -26.14 13.79 16.18
N VAL A 230 -26.51 13.43 14.96
CA VAL A 230 -25.69 12.62 14.05
C VAL A 230 -24.80 13.61 13.29
N GLU A 231 -23.55 13.76 13.73
CA GLU A 231 -22.57 14.57 13.02
C GLU A 231 -22.38 14.02 11.60
N GLY A 232 -22.60 14.87 10.59
CA GLY A 232 -22.04 14.67 9.25
C GLY A 232 -22.85 13.80 8.27
N SER A 233 -24.09 13.43 8.57
CA SER A 233 -24.89 12.67 7.60
C SER A 233 -25.34 13.55 6.44
N THR A 234 -24.77 13.33 5.25
CA THR A 234 -25.26 13.88 3.98
C THR A 234 -26.44 13.05 3.51
N LYS A 235 -27.64 13.64 3.45
CA LYS A 235 -28.82 12.96 2.91
C LYS A 235 -29.17 13.60 1.57
N CYS A 236 -29.50 12.76 0.60
CA CYS A 236 -30.02 13.21 -0.68
C CYS A 236 -31.55 13.26 -0.60
N ASP A 237 -32.15 14.35 -1.09
CA ASP A 237 -33.59 14.60 -0.93
C ASP A 237 -34.45 13.71 -1.84
N LEU A 238 -33.88 13.23 -2.95
CA LEU A 238 -34.54 12.45 -3.99
C LEU A 238 -33.72 11.21 -4.37
N GLU A 239 -34.40 10.10 -4.68
CA GLU A 239 -33.76 8.85 -5.16
C GLU A 239 -33.00 9.06 -6.48
N GLU A 240 -33.48 9.96 -7.34
CA GLU A 240 -32.81 10.33 -8.59
C GLU A 240 -31.47 11.04 -8.33
N SER A 241 -31.41 11.96 -7.36
CA SER A 241 -30.18 12.62 -6.93
C SER A 241 -29.17 11.63 -6.36
N LYS A 242 -29.65 10.58 -5.67
CA LYS A 242 -28.82 9.48 -5.17
C LYS A 242 -28.21 8.64 -6.29
N LEU A 243 -29.01 8.26 -7.29
CA LEU A 243 -28.50 7.51 -8.45
C LEU A 243 -27.44 8.33 -9.21
N ARG A 244 -27.69 9.63 -9.39
CA ARG A 244 -26.72 10.56 -10.00
C ARG A 244 -25.43 10.65 -9.18
N ALA A 245 -25.52 10.86 -7.87
CA ALA A 245 -24.37 10.93 -6.97
C ALA A 245 -23.53 9.64 -7.00
N THR A 246 -24.21 8.48 -7.01
CA THR A 246 -23.57 7.16 -7.08
C THR A 246 -22.81 6.99 -8.40
N ALA A 247 -23.45 7.34 -9.52
CA ALA A 247 -22.83 7.26 -10.85
C ALA A 247 -21.61 8.21 -10.97
N ILE A 248 -21.68 9.41 -10.40
CA ILE A 248 -20.55 10.35 -10.35
C ILE A 248 -19.39 9.75 -9.55
N LEU A 249 -19.65 9.16 -8.37
CA LEU A 249 -18.62 8.51 -7.56
C LEU A 249 -17.97 7.33 -8.28
N ASP A 250 -18.73 6.51 -9.00
CA ASP A 250 -18.21 5.38 -9.78
C ASP A 250 -17.32 5.86 -10.95
N LEU A 251 -17.71 6.96 -11.60
CA LEU A 251 -16.89 7.60 -12.63
C LEU A 251 -15.58 8.15 -12.03
N VAL A 252 -15.66 8.87 -10.91
CA VAL A 252 -14.50 9.41 -10.20
C VAL A 252 -13.58 8.29 -9.75
N PHE A 253 -14.11 7.18 -9.23
CA PHE A 253 -13.32 6.00 -8.88
C PHE A 253 -12.57 5.44 -10.10
N THR A 254 -13.24 5.33 -11.25
CA THR A 254 -12.62 4.88 -12.51
C THR A 254 -11.48 5.82 -12.94
N ILE A 255 -11.66 7.13 -12.80
CA ILE A 255 -10.60 8.13 -13.08
C ILE A 255 -9.40 7.92 -12.15
N HIS A 256 -9.63 7.66 -10.86
CA HIS A 256 -8.55 7.36 -9.91
C HIS A 256 -7.79 6.09 -10.28
N VAL A 257 -8.48 5.03 -10.71
CA VAL A 257 -7.84 3.79 -11.19
C VAL A 257 -6.95 4.09 -12.40
N MET A 258 -7.46 4.82 -13.39
CA MET A 258 -6.68 5.23 -14.58
C MET A 258 -5.45 6.06 -14.20
N PHE A 259 -5.61 7.00 -13.27
CA PHE A 259 -4.53 7.83 -12.77
C PHE A 259 -3.44 7.00 -12.07
N VAL A 260 -3.82 6.03 -11.23
CA VAL A 260 -2.85 5.13 -10.57
C VAL A 260 -2.12 4.25 -11.60
N VAL A 261 -2.80 3.74 -12.63
CA VAL A 261 -2.15 2.99 -13.71
C VAL A 261 -1.08 3.84 -14.41
N ILE A 262 -1.39 5.11 -14.70
CA ILE A 262 -0.41 6.04 -15.30
C ILE A 262 0.78 6.25 -14.36
N ILE A 263 0.56 6.45 -13.06
CA ILE A 263 1.63 6.56 -12.06
C ILE A 263 2.54 5.32 -12.08
N VAL A 264 1.95 4.12 -12.10
CA VAL A 264 2.72 2.86 -12.16
C VAL A 264 3.59 2.79 -13.41
N LEU A 265 3.03 3.14 -14.58
CA LEU A 265 3.77 3.16 -15.85
C LEU A 265 4.92 4.18 -15.82
N VAL A 266 4.66 5.39 -15.31
CA VAL A 266 5.67 6.45 -15.20
C VAL A 266 6.79 6.07 -14.25
N ILE A 267 6.47 5.52 -13.07
CA ILE A 267 7.45 5.03 -12.10
C ILE A 267 8.29 3.92 -12.72
N TYR A 268 7.66 2.93 -13.35
CA TYR A 268 8.37 1.83 -13.97
C TYR A 268 9.33 2.33 -15.06
N ALA A 269 8.88 3.23 -15.94
CA ALA A 269 9.72 3.83 -16.98
C ALA A 269 10.88 4.67 -16.40
N ALA A 270 10.61 5.48 -15.38
CA ALA A 270 11.63 6.29 -14.71
C ALA A 270 12.69 5.42 -14.03
N VAL A 271 12.27 4.38 -13.32
CA VAL A 271 13.18 3.44 -12.66
C VAL A 271 13.97 2.64 -13.70
N ALA A 272 13.33 2.17 -14.78
CA ALA A 272 14.01 1.49 -15.89
C ALA A 272 15.11 2.35 -16.51
N LYS A 273 14.85 3.65 -16.74
CA LYS A 273 15.87 4.60 -17.19
C LYS A 273 17.00 4.73 -16.16
N SER A 274 16.69 4.89 -14.88
CA SER A 274 17.71 5.07 -13.83
C SER A 274 18.63 3.84 -13.63
N VAL A 275 18.09 2.64 -13.80
CA VAL A 275 18.84 1.38 -13.66
C VAL A 275 19.56 1.02 -14.97
N GLY A 276 18.90 1.24 -16.11
CA GLY A 276 19.43 0.96 -17.46
C GLY A 276 20.61 1.84 -17.87
N VAL A 277 20.65 3.10 -17.44
CA VAL A 277 21.82 4.00 -17.65
C VAL A 277 23.09 3.46 -16.95
N ARG A 278 22.96 2.59 -15.94
CA ARG A 278 24.11 1.94 -15.27
C ARG A 278 24.58 0.62 -15.92
N ARG A 279 23.80 0.00 -16.82
CA ARG A 279 24.13 -1.31 -17.43
C ARG A 279 24.60 -1.25 -18.89
N LEU A 280 24.71 -0.07 -19.50
CA LEU A 280 25.31 0.11 -20.83
C LEU A 280 26.75 0.65 -20.78
N GLY A 281 27.47 0.45 -19.68
CA GLY A 281 28.89 0.74 -19.55
C GLY A 281 29.72 -0.53 -19.68
N SER A 282 30.42 -0.66 -20.81
CA SER A 282 31.35 -1.73 -21.20
C SER A 282 30.69 -3.01 -21.74
N TYR A 283 30.41 -3.01 -23.03
CA TYR A 283 30.54 -4.23 -23.83
C TYR A 283 31.99 -4.69 -23.66
N GLU A 284 32.23 -5.72 -22.85
CA GLU A 284 33.49 -6.43 -22.86
C GLU A 284 33.39 -7.41 -24.04
N PRO A 285 34.03 -7.12 -25.19
CA PRO A 285 34.06 -8.08 -26.28
C PRO A 285 34.64 -9.39 -25.73
N LEU A 286 33.97 -10.52 -26.01
CA LEU A 286 34.62 -11.81 -25.82
C LEU A 286 35.96 -11.74 -26.59
N PRO A 287 37.10 -12.11 -25.97
CA PRO A 287 38.36 -12.14 -26.68
C PRO A 287 38.19 -13.08 -27.87
N THR A 288 38.10 -12.50 -29.07
CA THR A 288 38.16 -13.24 -30.30
C THR A 288 39.55 -13.86 -30.33
N ILE A 289 39.59 -15.20 -30.39
CA ILE A 289 40.79 -16.04 -30.36
C ILE A 289 41.84 -15.62 -31.41
N VAL A 290 41.47 -14.75 -32.35
CA VAL A 290 42.28 -14.22 -33.45
C VAL A 290 43.39 -13.27 -32.98
N ASP A 291 43.25 -12.57 -31.85
CA ASP A 291 44.30 -11.64 -31.37
C ASP A 291 45.36 -12.30 -30.47
N ARG A 292 45.26 -13.61 -30.22
CA ARG A 292 46.30 -14.35 -29.49
C ARG A 292 47.47 -14.80 -30.38
N ASP A 293 47.36 -14.62 -31.70
CA ASP A 293 48.36 -15.09 -32.67
C ASP A 293 49.31 -13.99 -33.19
N ARG A 294 49.23 -12.75 -32.70
CA ARG A 294 50.09 -11.65 -33.20
C ARG A 294 51.18 -11.16 -32.24
N GLU A 295 51.09 -11.44 -30.94
CA GLU A 295 52.17 -11.14 -30.00
C GLU A 295 52.33 -12.24 -28.95
N THR A 296 53.02 -13.32 -29.33
CA THR A 296 54.11 -13.97 -28.58
C THR A 296 54.21 -15.44 -28.98
N ASN A 297 55.26 -15.74 -29.74
CA ASN A 297 55.89 -17.05 -29.73
C ASN A 297 56.19 -17.44 -28.28
N SER A 298 55.41 -18.34 -27.67
CA SER A 298 55.93 -19.35 -26.74
C SER A 298 54.82 -20.28 -26.21
N HIS A 299 54.93 -21.55 -26.60
CA HIS A 299 54.43 -22.74 -25.90
C HIS A 299 52.91 -22.87 -25.66
N ILE A 300 52.17 -23.19 -26.71
CA ILE A 300 50.99 -24.05 -26.59
C ILE A 300 51.48 -25.50 -26.61
N GLN A 301 51.67 -26.10 -25.44
CA GLN A 301 51.82 -27.55 -25.32
C GLN A 301 50.42 -28.19 -25.37
N MET A 302 49.96 -28.58 -26.56
CA MET A 302 48.83 -29.50 -26.66
C MET A 302 49.31 -30.88 -26.23
N LYS A 303 48.67 -31.43 -25.19
CA LYS A 303 48.90 -32.80 -24.76
C LYS A 303 48.26 -33.72 -25.80
N SER A 304 49.07 -34.39 -26.61
CA SER A 304 48.60 -35.38 -27.59
C SER A 304 48.01 -36.59 -26.86
N LEU A 305 46.70 -36.78 -26.98
CA LEU A 305 46.07 -38.08 -26.71
C LEU A 305 46.30 -38.96 -27.94
N THR A 306 47.45 -39.62 -28.00
CA THR A 306 47.63 -40.79 -28.88
C THR A 306 47.05 -41.99 -28.17
N GLY A 307 45.92 -42.47 -28.70
CA GLY A 307 45.36 -43.78 -28.35
C GLY A 307 46.32 -44.88 -28.79
N THR A 308 46.65 -45.77 -27.87
CA THR A 308 47.27 -47.06 -28.16
C THR A 308 46.18 -48.02 -28.59
N GLN A 309 46.22 -48.39 -29.87
CA GLN A 309 45.54 -49.54 -30.42
C GLN A 309 46.55 -50.70 -30.47
N ALA A 310 46.33 -51.70 -29.62
CA ALA A 310 46.72 -53.09 -29.82
C ALA A 310 45.82 -53.95 -28.92
#